data_AF-X1EIT1-F1
#
_entry.id   AF-X1EIT1-F1
#
_cell.length_a   1.000
_cell.length_b   1.000
_cell.length_c   1.000
_cell.angle_alpha   90.00
_cell.angle_beta   90.00
_cell.angle_gamma   90.00
#
_symmetry.space_group_name_H-M   'P 1'
#
loop_
_entity.id
_entity.type
_entity.pdbx_description
1 polymer ?
#
loop_
_entity_poly.entity_id
_entity_poly.type
_entity_poly.pdbx_seq_one_letter_code
_entity_poly.pdbx_strand_id
1 'polypeptide(L)' 'IYEHYKLSLGLDAFCYRANEFNKMFHEGVVSILDSIDHGICIFGYDFYKDYKEKLEKLKEKGLKRDPPVWILPESMFLD' A
#
# COMPACT_ATOMS: atom_id res chain seq x y z
N ILE A 1 29.36 -13.90 -14.76
CA ILE A 1 28.19 -12.98 -14.71
C ILE A 1 27.73 -13.02 -13.26
N TYR A 2 28.16 -12.05 -12.46
CA TYR A 2 27.72 -11.96 -11.06
C TYR A 2 26.40 -11.20 -11.06
N GLU A 3 25.30 -11.89 -10.78
CA GLU A 3 24.02 -11.24 -10.52
C GLU A 3 24.16 -10.38 -9.27
N HIS A 4 24.06 -9.07 -9.42
CA HIS A 4 23.99 -8.12 -8.32
C HIS A 4 22.63 -8.26 -7.62
N TYR A 5 22.51 -9.18 -6.67
CA TYR A 5 21.35 -9.25 -5.79
C TYR A 5 21.35 -8.03 -4.86
N LYS A 6 20.49 -7.05 -5.16
CA LYS A 6 20.19 -5.93 -4.26
C LYS A 6 19.37 -6.49 -3.09
N LEU A 7 20.05 -6.92 -2.03
CA LEU A 7 19.46 -7.37 -0.75
C LEU A 7 18.52 -6.33 -0.10
N SER A 8 18.48 -5.09 -0.61
CA SER A 8 17.57 -4.03 -0.17
C SER A 8 16.13 -4.17 -0.68
N LEU A 9 15.84 -5.11 -1.59
CA LEU A 9 14.51 -5.29 -2.18
C LEU A 9 13.85 -6.52 -1.54
N GLY A 10 12.91 -6.26 -0.62
CA GLY A 10 11.99 -7.29 -0.11
C GLY A 10 10.87 -7.55 -1.13
N LEU A 11 10.36 -8.78 -1.15
CA LEU A 11 9.19 -9.15 -1.93
C LEU A 11 8.04 -9.46 -0.97
N ASP A 12 6.95 -8.71 -1.11
CA ASP A 12 5.71 -8.97 -0.39
C ASP A 12 4.73 -9.70 -1.31
N ALA A 13 4.23 -10.84 -0.83
CA ALA A 13 3.18 -11.61 -1.49
C ALA A 13 1.93 -11.61 -0.60
N PHE A 14 0.84 -11.05 -1.12
CA PHE A 14 -0.43 -10.96 -0.40
C PHE A 14 -1.35 -12.12 -0.82
N CYS A 15 -1.55 -13.07 0.08
CA CYS A 15 -2.44 -14.22 -0.13
C CYS A 15 -3.88 -13.91 0.32
N TYR A 16 -4.38 -12.71 -0.01
CA TYR A 16 -5.69 -12.21 0.41
C TYR A 16 -6.67 -12.22 -0.76
N ARG A 17 -7.95 -12.40 -0.45
CA ARG A 17 -9.05 -12.07 -1.36
C ARG A 17 -9.16 -10.56 -1.51
N ALA A 18 -9.75 -10.11 -2.61
CA ALA A 18 -9.92 -8.69 -2.92
C ALA A 18 -10.64 -7.92 -1.79
N ASN A 19 -11.65 -8.52 -1.16
CA ASN A 19 -12.40 -7.93 -0.06
C ASN A 19 -11.60 -7.86 1.25
N GLU A 20 -10.73 -8.83 1.50
CA GLU A 20 -9.84 -8.85 2.67
C GLU A 20 -8.78 -7.76 2.54
N PHE A 21 -8.15 -7.64 1.37
CA PHE A 21 -7.23 -6.54 1.08
C PHE A 21 -7.91 -5.18 1.22
N ASN A 22 -9.12 -5.03 0.66
CA ASN A 22 -9.90 -3.80 0.78
C ASN A 22 -10.18 -3.45 2.24
N LYS A 23 -10.57 -4.44 3.06
CA LYS A 23 -10.79 -4.23 4.49
C LYS A 23 -9.52 -3.75 5.19
N MET A 24 -8.39 -4.42 4.95
CA MET A 24 -7.11 -4.05 5.57
C MET A 24 -6.61 -2.67 5.14
N PHE A 25 -6.88 -2.27 3.90
CA PHE A 25 -6.60 -0.91 3.43
C PHE A 25 -7.39 0.14 4.23
N HIS A 26 -8.69 -0.06 4.42
CA HIS A 26 -9.52 0.86 5.20
C HIS A 26 -9.22 0.82 6.70
N GLU A 27 -8.70 -0.30 7.22
CA GLU A 27 -8.18 -0.41 8.58
C GLU A 27 -6.82 0.27 8.76
N GLY A 28 -6.20 0.74 7.67
CA GLY A 28 -4.91 1.44 7.72
C GLY A 28 -3.74 0.51 8.04
N VAL A 29 -3.81 -0.76 7.65
CA VAL A 29 -2.74 -1.72 7.90
C VAL A 29 -1.44 -1.24 7.24
N VAL A 30 -0.40 -1.04 8.06
CA VAL A 30 0.87 -0.41 7.65
C VAL A 30 1.49 -1.11 6.44
N SER A 31 1.56 -2.45 6.43
CA SER A 31 2.16 -3.19 5.31
C SER A 31 1.39 -3.01 4.00
N ILE A 32 0.06 -2.87 4.07
CA ILE A 32 -0.77 -2.58 2.89
C ILE A 32 -0.46 -1.16 2.39
N LEU A 33 -0.48 -0.16 3.27
CA LEU A 33 -0.19 1.22 2.88
C LEU A 33 1.23 1.41 2.34
N ASP A 34 2.24 0.84 3.02
CA ASP A 34 3.64 0.89 2.58
C ASP A 34 3.83 0.19 1.24
N SER A 35 3.19 -0.96 1.03
CA SER A 35 3.24 -1.61 -0.28
C SER A 35 2.66 -0.70 -1.35
N ILE A 36 1.57 0.04 -1.10
CA ILE A 36 0.91 0.86 -2.12
C ILE A 36 1.73 2.12 -2.42
N ASP A 37 2.31 2.73 -1.39
CA ASP A 37 3.08 3.96 -1.50
C ASP A 37 4.46 3.76 -2.14
N HIS A 38 5.16 2.69 -1.74
CA HIS A 38 6.57 2.47 -2.10
C HIS A 38 6.83 1.18 -2.88
N GLY A 39 5.89 0.25 -2.89
CA GLY A 39 6.04 -1.02 -3.59
C GLY A 39 6.02 -0.85 -5.11
N ILE A 40 6.77 -1.72 -5.79
CA ILE A 40 6.68 -1.90 -7.24
C ILE A 40 5.79 -3.14 -7.46
N CYS A 41 4.61 -2.93 -8.04
CA CYS A 41 3.69 -4.03 -8.32
C CYS A 41 4.24 -4.91 -9.47
N ILE A 42 4.61 -6.15 -9.15
CA ILE A 42 5.13 -7.12 -10.13
C ILE A 42 3.99 -7.90 -10.82
N PHE A 43 2.89 -8.14 -10.09
CA PHE A 43 1.73 -8.90 -10.57
C PHE A 43 0.42 -8.31 -10.01
N GLY A 44 -0.65 -8.30 -10.80
CA GLY A 44 -1.96 -7.77 -10.38
C GLY A 44 -2.09 -6.25 -10.44
N TYR A 45 -1.38 -5.59 -11.36
CA TYR A 45 -1.34 -4.12 -11.49
C TYR A 45 -2.74 -3.48 -11.57
N ASP A 46 -3.66 -4.08 -12.31
CA ASP A 46 -5.02 -3.53 -12.48
C ASP A 46 -5.78 -3.43 -11.15
N PHE A 47 -5.63 -4.43 -10.28
CA PHE A 47 -6.19 -4.38 -8.93
C PHE A 47 -5.53 -3.28 -8.09
N TYR A 48 -4.22 -3.10 -8.26
CA TYR A 48 -3.41 -2.25 -7.42
C TYR A 48 -3.51 -0.76 -7.75
N LYS A 49 -3.68 -0.44 -9.03
CA LYS A 49 -3.75 0.92 -9.54
C LYS A 49 -4.85 1.72 -8.84
N ASP A 50 -6.01 1.13 -8.64
CA ASP A 50 -7.14 1.75 -7.95
C ASP A 50 -6.76 2.18 -6.51
N TYR A 51 -6.01 1.35 -5.78
CA TYR A 51 -5.57 1.68 -4.43
C TYR A 51 -4.53 2.78 -4.42
N LYS A 52 -3.69 2.88 -5.45
CA LYS A 52 -2.74 3.99 -5.57
C LYS A 52 -3.47 5.32 -5.72
N GLU A 53 -4.49 5.39 -6.56
CA GLU A 53 -5.34 6.58 -6.71
C GLU A 53 -6.09 6.93 -5.42
N LYS A 54 -6.61 5.92 -4.71
CA LYS A 54 -7.26 6.12 -3.40
C LYS A 54 -6.28 6.64 -2.35
N LEU A 55 -5.05 6.11 -2.31
CA LEU A 55 -4.03 6.52 -1.36
C LEU A 55 -3.66 7.99 -1.54
N GLU A 56 -3.49 8.45 -2.78
CA GLU A 56 -3.20 9.87 -3.06
C GLU A 56 -4.35 10.79 -2.58
N LYS A 57 -5.60 10.42 -2.82
CA LYS A 57 -6.76 11.16 -2.29
C LYS A 57 -6.79 11.17 -0.76
N LEU A 58 -6.42 10.06 -0.11
CA LEU A 58 -6.32 10.02 1.35
C LEU A 58 -5.20 10.92 1.88
N LYS A 59 -4.07 11.05 1.16
CA LYS A 59 -3.00 11.99 1.52
C LYS A 59 -3.49 13.44 1.50
N GLU A 60 -4.30 13.80 0.50
CA GLU A 60 -4.97 15.11 0.46
C GLU A 60 -5.91 15.34 1.66
N LYS A 61 -6.54 14.28 2.17
CA LYS A 61 -7.40 14.28 3.38
C LYS A 61 -6.64 14.19 4.71
N GLY A 62 -5.31 14.10 4.67
CA GLY A 62 -4.48 14.08 5.88
C GLY A 62 -3.83 12.75 6.24
N LEU A 63 -3.92 11.72 5.39
CA LEU A 63 -3.09 10.53 5.52
C LEU A 63 -1.62 10.91 5.37
N LYS A 64 -0.81 10.64 6.39
CA LYS A 64 0.62 10.99 6.39
C LYS A 64 1.45 9.82 6.89
N ARG A 65 2.61 9.63 6.28
CA ARG A 65 3.60 8.66 6.74
C ARG A 65 4.57 9.34 7.70
N ASP A 66 4.72 8.78 8.88
CA ASP A 66 5.73 9.17 9.87
C ASP A 66 6.41 7.88 10.36
N PRO A 67 7.45 7.39 9.67
CA PRO A 67 7.99 6.05 9.88
C PRO A 67 8.29 5.74 11.36
N PRO A 68 7.86 4.58 11.89
CA PRO A 68 7.32 3.42 11.18
C PRO A 68 5.77 3.39 11.08
N VAL A 69 5.09 4.51 11.37
CA VAL A 69 3.63 4.57 11.47
C VAL A 69 2.99 5.38 10.35
N TRP A 70 1.68 5.18 10.21
CA TRP A 70 0.81 6.03 9.39
C TRP A 70 -0.12 6.81 10.31
N ILE A 71 -0.15 8.13 10.11
CA ILE A 71 -1.15 9.02 10.71
C ILE A 71 -2.37 8.97 9.80
N LEU A 72 -3.43 8.32 10.26
CA LEU A 72 -4.66 8.16 9.50
C LEU A 72 -5.48 9.48 9.49
N PRO A 73 -6.17 9.80 8.39
CA PRO A 73 -7.13 10.89 8.34
C PRO A 73 -8.37 10.54 9.19
N GLU A 74 -9.27 11.52 9.39
CA GLU A 74 -10.53 11.32 10.14
C GLU A 74 -11.37 10.17 9.59
N SER A 75 -11.31 9.93 8.27
CA SER A 75 -11.93 8.78 7.63
C SER A 75 -11.06 8.21 6.52
N MET A 76 -10.88 6.89 6.54
CA MET A 76 -10.24 6.10 5.49
C MET A 76 -11.17 5.82 4.29
N PHE A 77 -12.44 6.20 4.40
CA PHE A 77 -13.40 6.09 3.31
C PHE A 77 -13.38 7.35 2.43
N LEU A 78 -13.46 7.12 1.13
CA LEU A 78 -13.50 8.13 0.08
C LEU A 78 -14.93 8.18 -0.47
N ASP A 79 -15.85 8.61 0.38
CA ASP A 79 -17.24 8.90 0.03
C ASP A 79 -17.31 10.19 -0.80
#